data_AF-A0A1V4AQX8-F1
#
_entry.id   AF-A0A1V4AQX8-F1
#
_cell.length_a   1.000
_cell.length_b   1.000
_cell.length_c   1.000
_cell.angle_alpha   90.00
_cell.angle_beta   90.00
_cell.angle_gamma   90.00
#
_symmetry.space_group_name_H-M   'P 1'
#
loop_
_entity.id
_entity.type
_entity.pdbx_description
1 polymer ?
#
loop_
_entity_poly.entity_id
_entity_poly.type
_entity_poly.pdbx_seq_one_letter_code
_entity_poly.pdbx_strand_id
1 'polypeptide(L)'
;MKILTKKIESDKISNQFSMLGSMVLWIFWPSFCAAPAEISKMPLAAVNTVLSLCGATVATYIASTMIRKKIAIEDMANAALAGGVAIGSSCAHTTPKASLILGFVAGILSVIGFALIQPRVQRAIKGIDTCGVHNLHGMPGILGGLAAIFIAKDVVPGLQIKGVFVTFIIAWITGLAAGTIVSLFGYRKQSYEDAVEFIIEEEHH
;
A
#
# COMPACT_ATOMS: atom_id res chain seq x y z
N MET A 1 17.41 -22.02 -19.37
CA MET A 1 17.53 -22.07 -17.89
C MET A 1 16.12 -22.05 -17.32
N LYS A 2 15.69 -23.04 -16.52
CA LYS A 2 14.36 -23.01 -15.88
C LYS A 2 14.43 -22.05 -14.68
N ILE A 3 13.58 -21.03 -14.65
CA ILE A 3 13.42 -20.18 -13.47
C ILE A 3 12.69 -21.01 -12.41
N LEU A 4 13.31 -21.18 -11.24
CA LEU A 4 12.68 -21.82 -10.10
C LEU A 4 11.99 -20.74 -9.26
N THR A 5 10.66 -20.68 -9.34
CA THR A 5 9.85 -19.82 -8.47
C THR A 5 9.64 -20.49 -7.12
N LYS A 6 10.40 -20.04 -6.11
CA LYS A 6 10.15 -20.36 -4.70
C LYS A 6 8.85 -19.69 -4.24
N LYS A 7 8.16 -20.30 -3.27
CA LYS A 7 7.02 -19.67 -2.61
C LYS A 7 7.50 -18.43 -1.84
N ILE A 8 6.67 -17.38 -1.76
CA ILE A 8 6.94 -16.24 -0.88
C ILE A 8 6.77 -16.74 0.56
N GLU A 9 7.85 -16.67 1.33
CA GLU A 9 7.95 -17.17 2.69
C GLU A 9 8.27 -16.03 3.65
N SER A 10 7.92 -16.22 4.91
CA SER A 10 8.18 -15.27 6.00
C SER A 10 8.30 -16.03 7.30
N ASP A 11 9.12 -15.54 8.21
CA ASP A 11 9.25 -16.08 9.56
C ASP A 11 9.09 -14.97 10.61
N LYS A 12 9.35 -15.31 11.88
CA LYS A 12 9.25 -14.35 12.98
C LYS A 12 10.20 -13.16 12.80
N ILE A 13 11.44 -13.40 12.38
CA ILE A 13 12.48 -12.38 12.29
C ILE A 13 12.17 -11.44 11.13
N SER A 14 11.87 -11.98 9.94
CA SER A 14 11.51 -11.17 8.77
C SER A 14 10.25 -10.34 9.05
N ASN A 15 9.27 -10.90 9.77
CA ASN A 15 8.04 -10.19 10.13
C ASN A 15 8.28 -9.10 11.17
N GLN A 16 9.22 -9.27 12.11
CA GLN A 16 9.61 -8.20 13.03
C GLN A 16 10.27 -7.04 12.30
N PHE A 17 11.16 -7.31 11.32
CA PHE A 17 11.71 -6.27 10.46
C PHE A 17 10.64 -5.58 9.61
N SER A 18 9.69 -6.33 9.04
CA SER A 18 8.57 -5.76 8.31
C SER A 18 7.71 -4.85 9.19
N MET A 19 7.45 -5.23 10.44
CA MET A 19 6.71 -4.40 11.39
C MET A 19 7.48 -3.14 11.79
N LEU A 20 8.80 -3.23 11.98
CA LEU A 20 9.64 -2.05 12.21
C LEU A 20 9.53 -1.07 11.05
N GLY A 21 9.66 -1.57 9.81
CA GLY A 21 9.48 -0.76 8.60
C GLY A 21 8.09 -0.12 8.53
N SER A 22 7.05 -0.88 8.85
CA SER A 22 5.68 -0.38 8.93
C SER A 22 5.53 0.77 9.93
N MET A 23 6.08 0.63 11.15
CA MET A 23 6.02 1.68 12.16
C MET A 23 6.79 2.94 11.77
N VAL A 24 7.95 2.78 11.12
CA VAL A 24 8.72 3.91 10.56
C VAL A 24 7.91 4.65 9.49
N LEU A 25 7.27 3.93 8.57
CA LEU A 25 6.39 4.53 7.58
C LEU A 25 5.21 5.25 8.25
N TRP A 26 4.56 4.60 9.21
CA TRP A 26 3.40 5.11 9.92
C TRP A 26 3.70 6.45 10.63
N ILE A 27 4.80 6.52 11.39
CA ILE A 27 5.12 7.71 12.21
C ILE A 27 5.55 8.91 11.36
N PHE A 28 6.18 8.68 10.20
CA PHE A 28 6.63 9.74 9.31
C PHE A 28 5.64 10.08 8.18
N TRP A 29 4.58 9.31 8.00
CA TRP A 29 3.55 9.57 6.99
C TRP A 29 2.91 10.97 7.09
N PRO A 30 2.63 11.53 8.29
CA PRO A 30 2.10 12.89 8.40
C PRO A 30 3.02 13.93 7.75
N SER A 31 4.33 13.77 7.88
CA SER A 31 5.31 14.63 7.19
C SER A 31 5.24 14.46 5.68
N PHE A 32 5.12 13.22 5.19
CA PHE A 32 4.98 12.92 3.76
C PHE A 32 3.73 13.58 3.15
N CYS A 33 2.58 13.48 3.83
CA CYS A 33 1.33 14.08 3.36
C CYS A 33 1.26 15.60 3.55
N ALA A 34 1.87 16.15 4.60
CA ALA A 34 1.84 17.58 4.87
C ALA A 34 2.90 18.37 4.08
N ALA A 35 3.96 17.73 3.58
CA ALA A 35 5.02 18.38 2.81
C ALA A 35 4.53 19.22 1.60
N PRO A 36 3.56 18.77 0.78
CA PRO A 36 3.04 19.57 -0.33
C PRO A 36 1.98 20.60 0.10
N ALA A 37 1.56 20.63 1.37
CA ALA A 37 0.52 21.54 1.82
C ALA A 37 1.05 22.96 2.00
N GLU A 38 0.18 23.96 1.85
CA GLU A 38 0.46 25.32 2.30
C GLU A 38 0.88 25.32 3.78
N ILE A 39 1.84 26.16 4.16
CA ILE A 39 2.38 26.23 5.54
C ILE A 39 1.25 26.40 6.57
N SER A 40 0.23 27.20 6.27
CA SER A 40 -0.94 27.43 7.12
C SER A 40 -1.82 26.19 7.32
N LYS A 41 -1.78 25.22 6.41
CA LYS A 41 -2.57 23.97 6.43
C LYS A 41 -1.74 22.75 6.86
N MET A 42 -0.42 22.86 6.96
CA MET A 42 0.45 21.75 7.40
C MET A 42 -0.01 21.08 8.71
N PRO A 43 -0.41 21.82 9.78
CA PRO A 43 -0.89 21.17 11.01
C PRO A 43 -2.17 20.35 10.79
N LEU A 44 -3.11 20.87 9.99
CA LEU A 44 -4.34 20.16 9.67
C LEU A 44 -4.05 18.91 8.82
N ALA A 45 -3.18 19.02 7.83
CA ALA A 45 -2.76 17.89 6.99
C ALA A 45 -2.11 16.78 7.81
N ALA A 46 -1.22 17.14 8.75
CA ALA A 46 -0.59 16.19 9.65
C ALA A 46 -1.62 15.49 10.55
N VAL A 47 -2.52 16.25 11.20
CA VAL A 47 -3.56 15.69 12.09
C VAL A 47 -4.52 14.78 11.33
N ASN A 48 -5.00 15.20 10.17
CA ASN A 48 -5.89 14.39 9.32
C ASN A 48 -5.19 13.10 8.88
N THR A 49 -3.89 13.15 8.57
CA THR A 49 -3.10 11.97 8.21
C THR A 49 -2.99 10.98 9.37
N VAL A 50 -2.66 11.47 10.57
CA VAL A 50 -2.62 10.63 11.80
C VAL A 50 -3.98 9.99 12.06
N LEU A 51 -5.07 10.75 11.98
CA LEU A 51 -6.42 10.21 12.23
C LEU A 51 -6.82 9.16 11.20
N SER A 52 -6.52 9.38 9.92
CA SER A 52 -6.76 8.38 8.88
C SER A 52 -5.94 7.10 9.12
N LEU A 53 -4.66 7.25 9.47
CA LEU A 53 -3.81 6.12 9.85
C LEU A 53 -4.35 5.36 11.07
N CYS A 54 -4.80 6.05 12.12
CA CYS A 54 -5.45 5.42 13.27
C CYS A 54 -6.71 4.64 12.86
N GLY A 55 -7.55 5.23 12.01
CA GLY A 55 -8.74 4.56 11.47
C GLY A 55 -8.38 3.28 10.73
N ALA A 56 -7.38 3.34 9.84
CA ALA A 56 -6.91 2.21 9.06
C ALA A 56 -6.28 1.12 9.93
N THR A 57 -5.50 1.47 10.95
CA THR A 57 -4.90 0.51 11.90
C THR A 57 -5.98 -0.29 12.62
N VAL A 58 -6.98 0.38 13.19
CA VAL A 58 -8.09 -0.29 13.92
C VAL A 58 -8.91 -1.16 12.96
N ALA A 59 -9.29 -0.60 11.81
CA ALA A 59 -10.02 -1.34 10.77
C ALA A 59 -9.28 -2.58 10.29
N THR A 60 -7.97 -2.48 10.12
CA THR A 60 -7.11 -3.60 9.67
C THR A 60 -7.16 -4.74 10.67
N TYR A 61 -6.99 -4.45 11.97
CA TYR A 61 -7.06 -5.46 13.02
C TYR A 61 -8.43 -6.17 13.02
N ILE A 62 -9.51 -5.40 12.97
CA ILE A 62 -10.88 -5.93 12.97
C ILE A 62 -11.14 -6.78 11.72
N ALA A 63 -10.84 -6.26 10.53
CA ALA A 63 -11.09 -6.96 9.28
C ALA A 63 -10.25 -8.24 9.16
N SER A 64 -8.97 -8.18 9.55
CA SER A 64 -8.06 -9.34 9.49
C SER A 64 -8.57 -10.46 10.38
N THR A 65 -8.91 -10.15 11.64
CA THR A 65 -9.45 -11.12 12.59
C THR A 65 -10.81 -11.67 12.16
N MET A 66 -11.71 -10.85 11.60
CA MET A 66 -13.02 -11.32 11.12
C MET A 66 -12.92 -12.28 9.93
N ILE A 67 -12.10 -11.95 8.93
CA ILE A 67 -11.95 -12.71 7.68
C ILE A 67 -11.10 -13.96 7.90
N ARG A 68 -9.97 -13.82 8.60
CA ARG A 68 -8.97 -14.89 8.76
C ARG A 68 -9.08 -15.67 10.09
N LYS A 69 -9.98 -15.27 10.99
CA LYS A 69 -10.19 -15.83 12.35
C LYS A 69 -9.03 -15.63 13.33
N LYS A 70 -7.88 -15.18 12.85
CA LYS A 70 -6.70 -14.73 13.62
C LYS A 70 -6.12 -13.51 12.91
N ILE A 71 -5.32 -12.73 13.63
CA ILE A 71 -4.59 -11.64 12.99
C ILE A 71 -3.48 -12.19 12.10
N ALA A 72 -3.41 -11.72 10.86
CA ALA A 72 -2.25 -11.91 9.99
C ALA A 72 -1.29 -10.72 10.16
N ILE A 73 -0.02 -11.00 10.43
CA ILE A 73 0.97 -9.94 10.67
C ILE A 73 1.24 -9.15 9.39
N GLU A 74 1.10 -9.79 8.23
CA GLU A 74 1.26 -9.19 6.92
C GLU A 74 0.13 -8.20 6.62
N ASP A 75 -1.12 -8.53 7.02
CA ASP A 75 -2.23 -7.57 6.96
C ASP A 75 -1.92 -6.38 7.85
N MET A 76 -1.41 -6.61 9.07
CA MET A 76 -1.13 -5.53 10.03
C MET A 76 -0.01 -4.60 9.56
N ALA A 77 1.10 -5.17 9.08
CA ALA A 77 2.27 -4.43 8.60
C ALA A 77 1.94 -3.54 7.39
N ASN A 78 1.01 -3.98 6.53
CA ASN A 78 0.68 -3.27 5.31
C ASN A 78 -0.61 -2.47 5.43
N ALA A 79 -1.76 -3.10 5.70
CA ALA A 79 -3.06 -2.45 5.60
C ALA A 79 -3.30 -1.33 6.63
N ALA A 80 -2.56 -1.30 7.76
CA ALA A 80 -2.58 -0.14 8.66
C ALA A 80 -2.15 1.16 7.99
N LEU A 81 -1.29 1.05 6.98
CA LEU A 81 -0.73 2.18 6.24
C LEU A 81 -1.70 2.70 5.16
N ALA A 82 -2.76 1.94 4.83
CA ALA A 82 -3.73 2.29 3.79
C ALA A 82 -4.46 3.61 4.08
N GLY A 83 -4.58 3.99 5.35
CA GLY A 83 -5.14 5.30 5.73
C GLY A 83 -4.27 6.47 5.29
N GLY A 84 -2.95 6.35 5.40
CA GLY A 84 -1.99 7.35 4.92
C GLY A 84 -2.00 7.46 3.39
N VAL A 85 -2.19 6.34 2.69
CA VAL A 85 -2.38 6.34 1.23
C VAL A 85 -3.68 7.06 0.85
N ALA A 86 -4.81 6.67 1.44
CA ALA A 86 -6.12 7.17 1.05
C ALA A 86 -6.31 8.67 1.35
N ILE A 87 -5.77 9.17 2.46
CA ILE A 87 -5.96 10.56 2.86
C ILE A 87 -5.16 11.56 2.00
N GLY A 88 -4.14 11.10 1.26
CA GLY A 88 -3.19 11.98 0.57
C GLY A 88 -3.83 13.05 -0.32
N SER A 89 -4.90 12.70 -1.05
CA SER A 89 -5.61 13.63 -1.96
C SER A 89 -6.41 14.74 -1.25
N SER A 90 -6.62 14.62 0.06
CA SER A 90 -7.56 15.48 0.80
C SER A 90 -7.04 15.97 2.15
N CYS A 91 -5.86 15.53 2.58
CA CYS A 91 -5.34 15.73 3.94
C CYS A 91 -5.37 17.20 4.41
N ALA A 92 -5.05 18.16 3.55
CA ALA A 92 -5.07 19.60 3.87
C ALA A 92 -6.45 20.28 3.72
N HIS A 93 -7.44 19.58 3.14
CA HIS A 93 -8.70 20.17 2.66
C HIS A 93 -9.96 19.47 3.21
N THR A 94 -9.80 18.50 4.11
CA THR A 94 -10.91 17.75 4.73
C THR A 94 -10.98 17.94 6.25
N THR A 95 -11.97 17.32 6.88
CA THR A 95 -12.17 17.39 8.33
C THR A 95 -11.52 16.21 9.06
N PRO A 96 -11.14 16.37 10.35
CA PRO A 96 -10.67 15.27 11.19
C PRO A 96 -11.59 14.05 11.20
N LYS A 97 -12.91 14.28 11.28
CA LYS A 97 -13.93 13.21 11.27
C LYS A 97 -13.94 12.44 9.96
N ALA A 98 -13.95 13.17 8.82
CA ALA A 98 -13.94 12.52 7.50
C ALA A 98 -12.63 11.74 7.27
N SER A 99 -11.50 12.26 7.77
CA SER A 99 -10.20 11.58 7.68
C SER A 99 -10.18 10.24 8.39
N LEU A 100 -10.69 10.20 9.64
CA LEU A 100 -10.79 8.96 10.41
C LEU A 100 -11.66 7.91 9.71
N ILE A 101 -12.81 8.33 9.17
CA ILE A 101 -13.73 7.45 8.45
C ILE A 101 -13.09 6.93 7.16
N LEU A 102 -12.44 7.79 6.37
CA LEU A 102 -11.74 7.39 5.15
C LEU A 102 -10.66 6.35 5.46
N GLY A 103 -9.87 6.59 6.51
CA GLY A 103 -8.87 5.65 6.98
C GLY A 103 -9.47 4.29 7.36
N PHE A 104 -10.56 4.29 8.12
CA PHE A 104 -11.26 3.06 8.50
C PHE A 104 -11.74 2.25 7.28
N VAL A 105 -12.34 2.91 6.29
CA VAL A 105 -12.77 2.26 5.05
C VAL A 105 -11.57 1.74 4.25
N ALA A 106 -10.48 2.52 4.18
CA ALA A 106 -9.26 2.13 3.48
C ALA A 106 -8.58 0.90 4.11
N GLY A 107 -8.54 0.81 5.44
CA GLY A 107 -8.02 -0.37 6.15
C GLY A 107 -8.81 -1.64 5.83
N ILE A 108 -10.15 -1.57 5.86
CA ILE A 108 -11.02 -2.70 5.46
C ILE A 108 -10.76 -3.10 4.00
N LEU A 109 -10.75 -2.11 3.09
CA LEU A 109 -10.52 -2.35 1.67
C LEU A 109 -9.17 -3.02 1.42
N SER A 110 -8.11 -2.55 2.09
CA SER A 110 -6.77 -3.12 1.97
C SER A 110 -6.73 -4.57 2.46
N VAL A 111 -7.35 -4.89 3.60
CA VAL A 111 -7.42 -6.28 4.09
C VAL A 111 -8.23 -7.17 3.13
N ILE A 112 -9.36 -6.69 2.60
CA ILE A 112 -10.10 -7.40 1.54
C ILE A 112 -9.19 -7.64 0.33
N GLY A 113 -8.36 -6.66 -0.01
CA GLY A 113 -7.26 -6.77 -0.97
C GLY A 113 -6.39 -8.00 -0.75
N PHE A 114 -5.70 -8.01 0.39
CA PHE A 114 -4.77 -9.08 0.76
C PHE A 114 -5.45 -10.45 0.89
N ALA A 115 -6.60 -10.51 1.54
CA ALA A 115 -7.24 -11.77 1.88
C ALA A 115 -8.02 -12.39 0.70
N LEU A 116 -8.61 -11.55 -0.15
CA LEU A 116 -9.61 -11.99 -1.12
C LEU A 116 -9.27 -11.59 -2.56
N ILE A 117 -8.83 -10.36 -2.82
CA ILE A 117 -8.65 -9.86 -4.19
C ILE A 117 -7.33 -10.36 -4.79
N GLN A 118 -6.21 -10.15 -4.08
CA GLN A 118 -4.87 -10.50 -4.58
C GLN A 118 -4.75 -11.97 -5.01
N PRO A 119 -5.22 -12.99 -4.26
CA PRO A 119 -5.12 -14.38 -4.70
C PRO A 119 -5.89 -14.66 -6.01
N ARG A 120 -7.02 -13.95 -6.22
CA ARG A 120 -7.84 -14.09 -7.43
C ARG A 120 -7.20 -13.38 -8.63
N VAL A 121 -6.73 -12.15 -8.43
CA VAL A 121 -6.08 -11.35 -9.48
C VAL A 121 -4.80 -12.03 -9.95
N GLN A 122 -3.91 -12.44 -9.03
CA GLN A 122 -2.66 -13.12 -9.38
C GLN A 122 -2.91 -14.40 -10.18
N ARG A 123 -3.97 -15.15 -9.83
CA ARG A 123 -4.37 -16.35 -10.59
C ARG A 123 -4.87 -16.00 -11.99
N ALA A 124 -5.69 -14.96 -12.12
CA ALA A 124 -6.28 -14.55 -13.38
C ALA A 124 -5.23 -14.02 -14.37
N ILE A 125 -4.33 -13.16 -13.90
CA ILE A 125 -3.33 -12.51 -14.76
C ILE A 125 -1.99 -13.27 -14.83
N LYS A 126 -1.85 -14.37 -14.07
CA LYS A 126 -0.59 -15.11 -13.88
C LYS A 126 0.59 -14.21 -13.49
N GLY A 127 0.29 -13.14 -12.75
CA GLY A 127 1.24 -12.17 -12.23
C GLY A 127 1.39 -12.30 -10.72
N ILE A 128 2.40 -11.62 -10.18
CA ILE A 128 2.72 -11.65 -8.74
C ILE A 128 2.82 -10.21 -8.24
N ASP A 129 2.25 -9.98 -7.07
CA ASP A 129 2.42 -8.78 -6.27
C ASP A 129 3.03 -9.20 -4.92
N THR A 130 4.36 -9.17 -4.82
CA THR A 130 5.10 -9.74 -3.69
C THR A 130 4.69 -9.14 -2.35
N CYS A 131 4.54 -7.81 -2.30
CA CYS A 131 4.21 -7.08 -1.07
C CYS A 131 2.73 -6.68 -0.99
N GLY A 132 1.92 -7.05 -1.98
CA GLY A 132 0.52 -6.61 -2.06
C GLY A 132 0.40 -5.09 -2.23
N VAL A 133 1.28 -4.45 -3.01
CA VAL A 133 1.27 -3.00 -3.24
C VAL A 133 -0.01 -2.54 -3.94
N HIS A 134 -0.68 -3.42 -4.68
CA HIS A 134 -2.02 -3.15 -5.18
C HIS A 134 -3.03 -2.96 -4.04
N ASN A 135 -2.92 -3.75 -2.98
CA ASN A 135 -3.84 -3.71 -1.84
C ASN A 135 -3.59 -2.52 -0.93
N LEU A 136 -2.33 -2.15 -0.72
CA LEU A 136 -1.93 -1.02 0.11
C LEU A 136 -1.99 0.32 -0.65
N HIS A 137 -1.37 0.40 -1.84
CA HIS A 137 -1.23 1.66 -2.58
C HIS A 137 -2.31 1.81 -3.65
N GLY A 138 -2.49 0.78 -4.48
CA GLY A 138 -3.38 0.85 -5.65
C GLY A 138 -4.83 1.15 -5.30
N MET A 139 -5.50 0.21 -4.62
CA MET A 139 -6.93 0.36 -4.29
C MET A 139 -7.19 1.51 -3.29
N PRO A 140 -6.42 1.66 -2.19
CA PRO A 140 -6.62 2.79 -1.27
C PRO A 140 -6.29 4.14 -1.91
N GLY A 141 -5.34 4.21 -2.85
CA GLY A 141 -5.04 5.42 -3.62
C GLY A 141 -6.19 5.84 -4.53
N ILE A 142 -6.81 4.88 -5.24
CA ILE A 142 -8.02 5.13 -6.05
C ILE A 142 -9.19 5.55 -5.14
N LEU A 143 -9.40 4.86 -4.02
CA LEU A 143 -10.40 5.22 -3.02
C LEU A 143 -10.21 6.66 -2.55
N GLY A 144 -8.99 7.04 -2.15
CA GLY A 144 -8.65 8.38 -1.70
C GLY A 144 -8.87 9.46 -2.75
N GLY A 145 -8.41 9.19 -3.98
CA GLY A 145 -8.57 10.10 -5.12
C GLY A 145 -10.04 10.37 -5.45
N LEU A 146 -10.89 9.35 -5.40
CA LEU A 146 -12.34 9.49 -5.65
C LEU A 146 -13.08 10.06 -4.44
N ALA A 147 -12.71 9.68 -3.21
CA ALA A 147 -13.32 10.18 -1.98
C ALA A 147 -13.11 11.70 -1.82
N ALA A 148 -11.98 12.24 -2.30
CA ALA A 148 -11.68 13.67 -2.28
C ALA A 148 -12.80 14.52 -2.92
N ILE A 149 -13.50 14.01 -3.93
CA ILE A 149 -14.64 14.66 -4.59
C ILE A 149 -15.74 15.03 -3.58
N PHE A 150 -15.90 14.22 -2.54
CA PHE A 150 -16.99 14.36 -1.57
C PHE A 150 -16.54 14.99 -0.25
N ILE A 151 -15.26 14.84 0.12
CA ILE A 151 -14.78 15.19 1.46
C ILE A 151 -13.80 16.35 1.50
N ALA A 152 -13.22 16.75 0.36
CA ALA A 152 -12.27 17.85 0.29
C ALA A 152 -12.93 19.12 -0.26
N LYS A 153 -12.48 20.27 0.24
CA LYS A 153 -12.83 21.58 -0.32
C LYS A 153 -12.10 21.82 -1.64
N ASP A 154 -12.73 22.59 -2.52
CA ASP A 154 -12.14 23.12 -3.76
C ASP A 154 -11.74 22.04 -4.80
N VAL A 155 -12.35 20.86 -4.73
CA VAL A 155 -12.15 19.80 -5.72
C VAL A 155 -13.14 19.96 -6.87
N VAL A 156 -12.63 19.96 -8.10
CA VAL A 156 -13.46 19.89 -9.31
C VAL A 156 -13.64 18.41 -9.71
N PRO A 157 -14.86 17.84 -9.59
CA PRO A 157 -15.06 16.39 -9.74
C PRO A 157 -14.56 15.82 -11.08
N GLY A 158 -14.88 16.51 -12.18
CA GLY A 158 -14.47 16.06 -13.52
C GLY A 158 -12.96 16.03 -13.73
N LEU A 159 -12.23 17.00 -13.16
CA LEU A 159 -10.77 17.03 -13.23
C LEU A 159 -10.15 15.95 -12.35
N GLN A 160 -10.72 15.69 -11.17
CA GLN A 160 -10.25 14.65 -10.26
C GLN A 160 -10.39 13.26 -10.88
N ILE A 161 -11.56 12.94 -11.45
CA ILE A 161 -11.80 11.65 -12.13
C ILE A 161 -10.85 11.49 -13.32
N LYS A 162 -10.70 12.54 -14.14
CA LYS A 162 -9.78 12.53 -15.27
C LYS A 162 -8.34 12.31 -14.82
N GLY A 163 -7.91 12.97 -13.73
CA GLY A 163 -6.57 12.81 -13.16
C GLY A 163 -6.29 11.38 -12.70
N VAL A 164 -7.22 10.79 -11.94
CA VAL A 164 -7.12 9.38 -11.51
C VAL A 164 -7.01 8.44 -12.71
N PHE A 165 -7.89 8.61 -13.72
CA PHE A 165 -7.90 7.76 -14.90
C PHE A 165 -6.61 7.89 -15.74
N VAL A 166 -6.17 9.12 -16.01
CA VAL A 166 -4.93 9.37 -16.76
C VAL A 166 -3.73 8.78 -16.02
N THR A 167 -3.67 8.93 -14.69
CA THR A 167 -2.59 8.37 -13.87
C THR A 167 -2.56 6.85 -13.95
N PHE A 168 -3.72 6.20 -13.88
CA PHE A 168 -3.83 4.75 -14.04
C PHE A 168 -3.32 4.28 -15.40
N ILE A 169 -3.72 4.93 -16.50
CA ILE A 169 -3.28 4.57 -17.85
C ILE A 169 -1.78 4.78 -18.02
N ILE A 170 -1.24 5.92 -17.58
CA ILE A 170 0.20 6.20 -17.66
C ILE A 170 0.97 5.15 -16.85
N ALA A 171 0.59 4.88 -15.61
CA ALA A 171 1.27 3.92 -14.75
C ALA A 171 1.29 2.50 -15.36
N TRP A 172 0.19 2.10 -16.00
CA TRP A 172 0.12 0.78 -16.63
C TRP A 172 1.00 0.69 -17.87
N ILE A 173 0.95 1.69 -18.75
CA ILE A 173 1.77 1.73 -19.97
C ILE A 173 3.26 1.79 -19.62
N THR A 174 3.65 2.71 -18.74
CA THR A 174 5.07 2.89 -18.38
C THR A 174 5.60 1.72 -17.54
N GLY A 175 4.77 1.14 -16.67
CA GLY A 175 5.12 -0.06 -15.90
C GLY A 175 5.36 -1.28 -16.80
N LEU A 176 4.50 -1.51 -17.80
CA LEU A 176 4.69 -2.58 -18.78
C LEU A 176 5.95 -2.34 -19.61
N ALA A 177 6.15 -1.12 -20.13
CA ALA A 177 7.34 -0.77 -20.90
C ALA A 177 8.62 -1.00 -20.08
N ALA A 178 8.66 -0.51 -18.82
CA ALA A 178 9.79 -0.70 -17.93
C ALA A 178 10.05 -2.18 -17.66
N GLY A 179 9.01 -2.97 -17.37
CA GLY A 179 9.13 -4.41 -17.15
C GLY A 179 9.67 -5.15 -18.38
N THR A 180 9.21 -4.79 -19.58
CA THR A 180 9.74 -5.36 -20.83
C THR A 180 11.20 -4.98 -21.03
N ILE A 181 11.58 -3.72 -20.83
CA ILE A 181 12.98 -3.27 -20.97
C ILE A 181 13.89 -4.01 -19.98
N VAL A 182 13.50 -4.09 -18.69
CA VAL A 182 14.27 -4.80 -17.67
C VAL A 182 14.43 -6.28 -18.01
N SER A 183 13.40 -6.91 -18.58
CA SER A 183 13.47 -8.32 -18.98
C SER A 183 14.51 -8.62 -20.07
N LEU A 184 14.93 -7.61 -20.85
CA LEU A 184 16.00 -7.75 -21.84
C LEU A 184 17.37 -7.99 -21.20
N PHE A 185 17.55 -7.61 -19.94
CA PHE A 185 18.80 -7.80 -19.19
C PHE A 185 18.84 -9.16 -18.45
N GLY A 186 17.82 -10.00 -18.62
CA GLY A 186 17.75 -11.34 -18.03
C GLY A 186 16.86 -11.42 -16.79
N TYR A 187 16.80 -12.62 -16.21
CA TYR A 187 15.99 -12.95 -15.05
C TYR A 187 16.85 -13.51 -13.93
N ARG A 188 16.39 -13.37 -12.68
CA ARG A 188 17.02 -14.05 -11.54
C ARG A 188 17.04 -15.56 -11.73
N LYS A 189 18.10 -16.20 -11.26
CA LYS A 189 18.24 -17.67 -11.26
C LYS A 189 17.16 -18.34 -10.40
N GLN A 190 16.92 -17.76 -9.23
CA GLN A 190 15.91 -18.19 -8.28
C GLN A 190 15.27 -16.95 -7.64
N SER A 191 13.94 -16.91 -7.58
CA SER A 191 13.24 -15.79 -6.95
C SER A 191 13.25 -15.94 -5.43
N TYR A 192 13.37 -14.81 -4.72
CA TYR A 192 13.31 -14.74 -3.24
C TYR A 192 14.41 -15.53 -2.53
N GLU A 193 15.60 -15.62 -3.15
CA GLU A 193 16.77 -16.28 -2.59
C GLU A 193 17.95 -15.30 -2.64
N ASP A 194 18.56 -15.01 -1.50
CA ASP A 194 19.64 -14.02 -1.41
C ASP A 194 21.00 -14.64 -1.77
N ALA A 195 21.15 -15.97 -1.60
CA ALA A 195 22.39 -16.70 -1.90
C ALA A 195 22.82 -16.64 -3.38
N VAL A 196 21.91 -16.29 -4.28
CA VAL A 196 22.24 -16.12 -5.71
C VAL A 196 22.76 -14.72 -6.03
N GLU A 197 22.64 -13.76 -5.12
CA GLU A 197 23.00 -12.34 -5.30
C GLU A 197 24.18 -11.92 -4.41
N PHE A 198 24.34 -12.52 -3.23
CA PHE A 198 25.34 -12.14 -2.25
C PHE A 198 26.36 -13.26 -2.00
N ILE A 199 27.58 -12.87 -1.62
CA ILE A 199 28.55 -13.81 -1.04
C ILE A 199 28.10 -14.07 0.39
N ILE A 200 27.64 -15.28 0.67
CA ILE A 200 27.22 -15.72 2.00
C ILE A 200 28.31 -16.65 2.54
N GLU A 201 28.72 -16.47 3.80
CA GLU A 201 29.52 -17.48 4.50
C GLU A 201 28.65 -18.76 4.62
N GLU A 202 29.19 -19.92 4.24
CA GLU A 202 28.49 -21.19 4.43
C GLU A 202 28.22 -21.37 5.92
N GLU A 203 26.95 -21.33 6.34
CA GLU A 203 26.57 -21.70 7.70
C GLU A 203 26.88 -23.19 7.89
N HIS A 204 28.02 -23.47 8.53
CA HIS A 204 28.33 -24.79 9.06
C HIS A 204 27.37 -25.08 10.23
N HIS A 205 26.22 -25.68 9.94
CA HIS A 205 25.36 -26.36 10.92
C HIS A 205 25.75 -27.83 11.05
#